data_AF-X1CL06-F1
#
_entry.id   AF-X1CL06-F1
#
_cell.length_a   1.000
_cell.length_b   1.000
_cell.length_c   1.000
_cell.angle_alpha   90.00
_cell.angle_beta   90.00
_cell.angle_gamma   90.00
#
_symmetry.space_group_name_H-M   'P 1'
#
loop_
_entity.id
_entity.type
_entity.pdbx_description
1 polymer ?
#
loop_
_entity_poly.entity_id
_entity_poly.type
_entity_poly.pdbx_seq_one_letter_code
_entity_poly.pdbx_strand_id
1 'polypeptide(L)'
;ENRAREAKLDRKNELRERKGLRRAYFKNGLIHLKNQEFDQALKLYKETTNRLNRIKKYNIAGVSLAVASLILMKEEKFKEIKQLLVETKKSLSGMAKLFSETFAVTLLEYIIGLKNIQDDLNFKEALGYFEVLPLFEEELILLYEIKGEEYQKEETPEKTVEMYAKQRDVEKHIKKLAESIEKELHHVKKREAIQNQYWRLILDDISKGKMINASISYLETVPKLIKEGYTRLAAVSLILGSIILLNEKDLKIAKETFEKHVEENKSDLESLPEIQIMKYFFPAVRKNEKSVVKLIINSLVEKLVLFEP
;
A
#
# COMPACT_ATOMS: atom_id res chain seq x y z
N GLU A 1 5.26 20.57 5.59
CA GLU A 1 5.97 19.38 5.07
C GLU A 1 6.05 18.18 6.03
N ASN A 2 6.68 18.26 7.21
CA ASN A 2 6.86 17.07 8.09
C ASN A 2 5.54 16.37 8.48
N ARG A 3 4.50 17.13 8.87
CA ARG A 3 3.17 16.56 9.16
C ARG A 3 2.49 15.91 7.95
N ALA A 4 2.78 16.37 6.73
CA ALA A 4 2.26 15.75 5.51
C ALA A 4 2.95 14.40 5.22
N ARG A 5 4.23 14.25 5.59
CA ARG A 5 4.92 12.95 5.49
C ARG A 5 4.32 11.92 6.45
N GLU A 6 4.04 12.32 7.69
CA GLU A 6 3.36 11.47 8.69
C GLU A 6 1.96 11.08 8.23
N ALA A 7 1.14 12.04 7.82
CA ALA A 7 -0.21 11.76 7.31
C ALA A 7 -0.22 10.84 6.08
N LYS A 8 0.83 10.89 5.23
CA LYS A 8 0.98 9.99 4.08
C LYS A 8 1.16 8.52 4.50
N LEU A 9 1.83 8.27 5.62
CA LEU A 9 2.02 6.93 6.17
C LEU A 9 0.69 6.37 6.72
N ASP A 10 -0.11 7.21 7.36
CA ASP A 10 -1.39 6.82 7.96
C ASP A 10 -2.56 6.77 6.96
N ARG A 11 -2.44 7.48 5.83
CA ARG A 11 -3.45 7.60 4.76
C ARG A 11 -4.12 6.28 4.41
N LYS A 12 -3.34 5.20 4.26
CA LYS A 12 -3.86 3.88 3.85
C LYS A 12 -4.74 3.23 4.92
N ASN A 13 -4.35 3.36 6.19
CA ASN A 13 -5.10 2.80 7.31
C ASN A 13 -6.39 3.59 7.54
N GLU A 14 -6.31 4.92 7.52
CA GLU A 14 -7.48 5.78 7.67
C GLU A 14 -8.46 5.64 6.48
N LEU A 15 -7.95 5.50 5.25
CA LEU A 15 -8.80 5.24 4.08
C LEU A 15 -9.50 3.88 4.18
N ARG A 16 -8.83 2.84 4.71
CA ARG A 16 -9.47 1.54 4.98
C ARG A 16 -10.59 1.69 6.00
N GLU A 17 -10.37 2.48 7.04
CA GLU A 17 -11.40 2.76 8.05
C GLU A 17 -12.59 3.53 7.46
N ARG A 18 -12.34 4.59 6.68
CA ARG A 18 -13.38 5.32 5.94
C ARG A 18 -14.16 4.40 5.01
N LYS A 19 -13.49 3.49 4.28
CA LYS A 19 -14.14 2.47 3.44
C LYS A 19 -15.07 1.57 4.26
N GLY A 20 -14.67 1.15 5.47
CA GLY A 20 -15.54 0.39 6.38
C GLY A 20 -16.78 1.17 6.82
N LEU A 21 -16.66 2.49 6.96
CA LEU A 21 -17.74 3.41 7.33
C LEU A 21 -18.55 3.93 6.13
N ARG A 22 -18.19 3.55 4.89
CA ARG A 22 -18.76 4.12 3.65
C ARG A 22 -20.29 4.05 3.63
N ARG A 23 -20.87 2.89 3.90
CA ARG A 23 -22.33 2.70 3.86
C ARG A 23 -23.07 3.55 4.89
N ALA A 24 -22.52 3.68 6.10
CA ALA A 24 -23.19 4.33 7.21
C ALA A 24 -23.06 5.87 7.21
N TYR A 25 -21.94 6.40 6.71
CA TYR A 25 -21.59 7.82 6.86
C TYR A 25 -21.33 8.57 5.56
N PHE A 26 -20.88 7.89 4.50
CA PHE A 26 -20.33 8.59 3.32
C PHE A 26 -21.11 8.36 2.03
N LYS A 27 -21.83 7.23 1.90
CA LYS A 27 -22.46 6.80 0.64
C LYS A 27 -23.30 7.90 -0.01
N ASN A 28 -24.20 8.52 0.75
CA ASN A 28 -25.10 9.54 0.19
C ASN A 28 -24.34 10.82 -0.18
N GLY A 29 -23.41 11.28 0.67
CA GLY A 29 -22.60 12.46 0.40
C GLY A 29 -21.77 12.30 -0.88
N LEU A 30 -21.20 11.11 -1.10
CA LEU A 30 -20.46 10.76 -2.31
C LEU A 30 -21.35 10.71 -3.56
N ILE A 31 -22.58 10.20 -3.45
CA ILE A 31 -23.53 10.19 -4.58
C ILE A 31 -23.88 11.63 -4.99
N HIS A 32 -24.25 12.47 -4.03
CA HIS A 32 -24.53 13.89 -4.31
C HIS A 32 -23.31 14.60 -4.89
N LEU A 33 -22.11 14.34 -4.34
CA LEU A 33 -20.88 14.92 -4.87
C LEU A 33 -20.61 14.49 -6.32
N LYS A 34 -20.78 13.20 -6.64
CA LYS A 34 -20.65 12.66 -8.00
C LYS A 34 -21.65 13.30 -8.97
N ASN A 35 -22.86 13.58 -8.51
CA ASN A 35 -23.90 14.23 -9.30
C ASN A 35 -23.76 15.77 -9.36
N GLN A 36 -22.71 16.34 -8.76
CA GLN A 36 -22.51 17.79 -8.62
C GLN A 36 -23.63 18.50 -7.84
N GLU A 37 -24.35 17.77 -6.99
CA GLU A 37 -25.37 18.29 -6.07
C GLU A 37 -24.68 18.83 -4.81
N PHE A 38 -23.97 19.95 -4.96
CA PHE A 38 -23.03 20.47 -3.95
C PHE A 38 -23.69 20.87 -2.63
N ASP A 39 -24.87 21.49 -2.65
CA ASP A 39 -25.59 21.87 -1.44
C ASP A 39 -25.95 20.65 -0.57
N GLN A 40 -26.46 19.59 -1.21
CA GLN A 40 -26.82 18.33 -0.55
C GLN A 40 -25.57 17.62 -0.02
N ALA A 41 -24.50 17.55 -0.83
CA ALA A 41 -23.22 16.97 -0.43
C ALA A 41 -22.66 17.72 0.79
N LEU A 42 -22.61 19.06 0.73
CA LEU A 42 -22.12 19.93 1.80
C LEU A 42 -22.86 19.67 3.11
N LYS A 43 -24.20 19.64 3.08
CA LYS A 43 -25.02 19.33 4.25
C LYS A 43 -24.65 17.98 4.87
N LEU A 44 -24.52 16.94 4.04
CA LEU A 44 -24.18 15.59 4.51
C LEU A 44 -22.76 15.52 5.09
N TYR A 45 -21.78 16.19 4.50
CA TYR A 45 -20.42 16.23 5.06
C TYR A 45 -20.34 17.01 6.38
N LYS A 46 -21.12 18.08 6.54
CA LYS A 46 -21.28 18.78 7.83
C LYS A 46 -21.89 17.86 8.90
N GLU A 47 -22.97 17.16 8.56
CA GLU A 47 -23.60 16.18 9.46
C GLU A 47 -22.66 15.03 9.82
N THR A 48 -21.93 14.49 8.85
CA THR A 48 -20.97 13.40 9.06
C THR A 48 -19.80 13.84 9.95
N THR A 49 -19.29 15.06 9.76
CA THR A 49 -18.29 15.66 10.66
C THR A 49 -18.78 15.66 12.10
N ASN A 50 -20.01 16.15 12.33
CA ASN A 50 -20.61 16.21 13.67
C ASN A 50 -20.82 14.81 14.27
N ARG A 51 -21.30 13.84 13.50
CA ARG A 51 -21.49 12.46 13.96
C ARG A 51 -20.17 11.79 14.34
N LEU A 52 -19.13 11.95 13.52
CA LEU A 52 -17.81 11.38 13.78
C LEU A 52 -17.14 12.01 15.00
N ASN A 53 -17.31 13.33 15.17
CA ASN A 53 -16.88 14.05 16.37
C ASN A 53 -17.53 13.52 17.65
N ARG A 54 -18.84 13.21 17.62
CA ARG A 54 -19.56 12.63 18.77
C ARG A 54 -19.00 11.26 19.18
N ILE A 55 -18.57 10.45 18.21
CA ILE A 55 -17.92 9.15 18.48
C ILE A 55 -16.38 9.24 18.58
N LYS A 56 -15.84 10.45 18.75
CA LYS A 56 -14.41 10.75 18.95
C LYS A 56 -13.48 10.27 17.83
N LYS A 57 -14.00 10.07 16.60
CA LYS A 57 -13.18 9.76 15.41
C LYS A 57 -12.66 11.05 14.77
N TYR A 58 -11.81 11.78 15.51
CA TYR A 58 -11.41 13.15 15.17
C TYR A 58 -10.66 13.25 13.83
N ASN A 59 -9.75 12.33 13.51
CA ASN A 59 -9.03 12.36 12.22
C ASN A 59 -10.00 12.27 11.04
N ILE A 60 -10.92 11.31 11.07
CA ILE A 60 -11.91 11.12 10.00
C ILE A 60 -12.92 12.28 9.96
N ALA A 61 -13.30 12.83 11.12
CA ALA A 61 -14.12 14.03 11.20
C ALA A 61 -13.40 15.22 10.55
N GLY A 62 -12.11 15.40 10.80
CA GLY A 62 -11.27 16.44 10.19
C GLY A 62 -11.21 16.30 8.67
N VAL A 63 -11.07 15.07 8.15
CA VAL A 63 -11.12 14.80 6.71
C VAL A 63 -12.50 15.13 6.12
N SER A 64 -13.59 14.81 6.84
CA SER A 64 -14.95 15.13 6.40
C SER A 64 -15.19 16.64 6.35
N LEU A 65 -14.65 17.39 7.32
CA LEU A 65 -14.66 18.85 7.33
C LEU A 65 -13.82 19.42 6.17
N ALA A 66 -12.68 18.79 5.86
CA ALA A 66 -11.83 19.15 4.74
C ALA A 66 -12.56 19.01 3.40
N VAL A 67 -13.33 17.93 3.21
CA VAL A 67 -14.16 17.73 2.01
C VAL A 67 -15.30 18.76 1.94
N ALA A 68 -15.99 19.04 3.05
CA ALA A 68 -16.98 20.12 3.10
C ALA A 68 -16.37 21.48 2.69
N SER A 69 -15.11 21.71 3.07
CA SER A 69 -14.38 22.92 2.71
C SER A 69 -14.00 22.94 1.22
N LEU A 70 -13.61 21.80 0.63
CA LEU A 70 -13.37 21.70 -0.82
C LEU A 70 -14.63 22.03 -1.62
N ILE A 71 -15.82 21.57 -1.17
CA ILE A 71 -17.08 21.92 -1.83
C ILE A 71 -17.29 23.44 -1.80
N LEU A 72 -17.07 24.08 -0.65
CA LEU A 72 -17.16 25.54 -0.53
C LEU A 72 -16.10 26.27 -1.37
N MET A 73 -14.90 25.72 -1.53
CA MET A 73 -13.88 26.29 -2.42
C MET A 73 -14.31 26.22 -3.89
N LYS A 74 -14.91 25.09 -4.32
CA LYS A 74 -15.45 24.92 -5.67
C LYS A 74 -16.56 25.92 -5.99
N GLU A 75 -17.36 26.28 -4.99
CA GLU A 75 -18.41 27.30 -5.10
C GLU A 75 -17.93 28.73 -4.79
N GLU A 76 -16.62 28.94 -4.59
CA GLU A 76 -16.01 30.23 -4.25
C GLU A 76 -16.51 30.87 -2.92
N LYS A 77 -17.14 30.08 -2.05
CA LYS A 77 -17.71 30.48 -0.75
C LYS A 77 -16.68 30.45 0.38
N PHE A 78 -15.50 31.06 0.19
CA PHE A 78 -14.39 30.98 1.15
C PHE A 78 -14.70 31.49 2.56
N LYS A 79 -15.56 32.51 2.70
CA LYS A 79 -15.97 33.04 4.01
C LYS A 79 -16.66 31.97 4.85
N GLU A 80 -17.43 31.10 4.22
CA GLU A 80 -18.17 30.02 4.89
C GLU A 80 -17.24 28.93 5.43
N ILE A 81 -16.06 28.73 4.83
CA ILE A 81 -15.07 27.73 5.31
C ILE A 81 -14.59 28.12 6.70
N LYS A 82 -14.24 29.40 6.90
CA LYS A 82 -13.81 29.92 8.20
C LYS A 82 -14.92 29.80 9.24
N GLN A 83 -16.15 30.15 8.87
CA GLN A 83 -17.30 30.02 9.75
C GLN A 83 -17.54 28.57 10.16
N LEU A 84 -17.54 27.65 9.20
CA LEU A 84 -17.74 26.22 9.43
C LEU A 84 -16.69 25.63 10.37
N LEU A 85 -15.41 26.00 10.20
CA LEU A 85 -14.34 25.56 11.09
C LEU A 85 -14.55 26.06 12.53
N VAL A 86 -14.88 27.34 12.70
CA VAL A 86 -15.12 27.95 14.01
C VAL A 86 -16.32 27.31 14.71
N GLU A 87 -17.43 27.12 14.00
CA GLU A 87 -18.64 26.48 14.53
C GLU A 87 -18.36 25.03 14.95
N THR A 88 -17.63 24.28 14.12
CA THR A 88 -17.25 22.90 14.43
C THR A 88 -16.41 22.84 15.71
N LYS A 89 -15.41 23.70 15.86
CA LYS A 89 -14.57 23.76 17.07
C LYS A 89 -15.36 24.17 18.31
N LYS A 90 -16.23 25.16 18.20
CA LYS A 90 -17.11 25.58 19.31
C LYS A 90 -17.99 24.42 19.79
N SER A 91 -18.51 23.61 18.86
CA SER A 91 -19.36 22.45 19.20
C SER A 91 -18.63 21.37 20.01
N LEU A 92 -17.29 21.33 19.94
CA LEU A 92 -16.45 20.32 20.58
C LEU A 92 -15.99 20.69 22.00
N SER A 93 -16.19 21.94 22.44
CA SER A 93 -15.77 22.41 23.78
C SER A 93 -14.32 22.02 24.13
N GLY A 94 -14.07 21.40 25.29
CA GLY A 94 -12.73 20.99 25.75
C GLY A 94 -12.04 19.93 24.88
N MET A 95 -12.76 19.25 23.98
CA MET A 95 -12.19 18.28 23.04
C MET A 95 -11.72 18.93 21.72
N ALA A 96 -11.92 20.25 21.57
CA ALA A 96 -11.51 20.99 20.37
C ALA A 96 -10.00 20.91 20.10
N LYS A 97 -9.18 20.69 21.14
CA LYS A 97 -7.72 20.56 21.00
C LYS A 97 -7.33 19.35 20.15
N LEU A 98 -7.82 18.15 20.51
CA LEU A 98 -7.53 16.91 19.77
C LEU A 98 -7.99 16.98 18.30
N PHE A 99 -9.14 17.60 18.07
CA PHE A 99 -9.65 17.84 16.72
C PHE A 99 -8.78 18.84 15.94
N SER A 100 -8.35 19.93 16.58
CA SER A 100 -7.51 20.96 15.96
C SER A 100 -6.12 20.45 15.61
N GLU A 101 -5.59 19.50 16.38
CA GLU A 101 -4.29 18.89 16.15
C GLU A 101 -4.27 17.91 14.97
N THR A 102 -5.43 17.53 14.43
CA THR A 102 -5.50 16.68 13.25
C THR A 102 -4.90 17.38 12.02
N PHE A 103 -4.23 16.61 11.16
CA PHE A 103 -3.59 17.14 9.97
C PHE A 103 -4.58 17.87 9.05
N ALA A 104 -5.76 17.30 8.82
CA ALA A 104 -6.79 17.90 7.99
C ALA A 104 -7.24 19.29 8.50
N VAL A 105 -7.40 19.44 9.82
CA VAL A 105 -7.81 20.73 10.40
C VAL A 105 -6.66 21.73 10.36
N THR A 106 -5.43 21.30 10.64
CA THR A 106 -4.24 22.17 10.50
C THR A 106 -4.09 22.66 9.06
N LEU A 107 -4.33 21.81 8.07
CA LEU A 107 -4.27 22.17 6.65
C LEU A 107 -5.34 23.23 6.30
N LEU A 108 -6.56 23.07 6.80
CA LEU A 108 -7.61 24.07 6.60
C LEU A 108 -7.26 25.43 7.21
N GLU A 109 -6.70 25.45 8.42
CA GLU A 109 -6.25 26.69 9.06
C GLU A 109 -5.17 27.40 8.24
N TYR A 110 -4.21 26.63 7.72
CA TYR A 110 -3.15 27.14 6.87
C TYR A 110 -3.73 27.78 5.59
N ILE A 111 -4.66 27.09 4.92
CA ILE A 111 -5.28 27.56 3.67
C ILE A 111 -6.14 28.80 3.89
N ILE A 112 -6.90 28.85 4.98
CA ILE A 112 -7.64 30.05 5.38
C ILE A 112 -6.66 31.21 5.62
N GLY A 113 -5.53 30.95 6.29
CA GLY A 113 -4.47 31.93 6.50
C GLY A 113 -3.95 32.52 5.20
N LEU A 114 -3.54 31.66 4.26
CA LEU A 114 -3.05 32.05 2.94
C LEU A 114 -4.07 32.87 2.15
N LYS A 115 -5.35 32.48 2.16
CA LYS A 115 -6.39 33.23 1.44
C LYS A 115 -6.66 34.59 2.06
N ASN A 116 -6.56 34.72 3.39
CA ASN A 116 -6.73 36.02 4.06
C ASN A 116 -5.62 37.02 3.69
N ILE A 117 -4.39 36.55 3.46
CA ILE A 117 -3.27 37.39 3.02
C ILE A 117 -3.14 37.48 1.50
N GLN A 118 -4.09 36.91 0.74
CA GLN A 118 -4.12 36.90 -0.73
C GLN A 118 -2.88 36.26 -1.37
N ASP A 119 -2.28 35.27 -0.70
CA ASP A 119 -1.12 34.53 -1.20
C ASP A 119 -1.58 33.37 -2.10
N ASP A 120 -1.95 33.71 -3.34
CA ASP A 120 -2.52 32.75 -4.29
C ASP A 120 -1.49 31.70 -4.76
N LEU A 121 -0.20 32.00 -4.73
CA LEU A 121 0.87 31.06 -5.10
C LEU A 121 0.94 29.93 -4.09
N ASN A 122 1.16 30.27 -2.82
CA ASN A 122 1.25 29.27 -1.74
C ASN A 122 -0.11 28.60 -1.50
N PHE A 123 -1.22 29.29 -1.77
CA PHE A 123 -2.55 28.68 -1.72
C PHE A 123 -2.67 27.52 -2.72
N LYS A 124 -2.25 27.72 -3.98
CA LYS A 124 -2.25 26.66 -5.00
C LYS A 124 -1.36 25.49 -4.60
N GLU A 125 -0.17 25.77 -4.09
CA GLU A 125 0.72 24.73 -3.59
C GLU A 125 0.09 23.96 -2.42
N ALA A 126 -0.57 24.67 -1.50
CA ALA A 126 -1.21 24.07 -0.35
C ALA A 126 -2.36 23.10 -0.70
N LEU A 127 -3.04 23.31 -1.84
CA LEU A 127 -4.05 22.37 -2.34
C LEU A 127 -3.47 20.96 -2.57
N GLY A 128 -2.20 20.85 -2.97
CA GLY A 128 -1.52 19.57 -3.15
C GLY A 128 -1.45 18.73 -1.86
N TYR A 129 -1.46 19.37 -0.69
CA TYR A 129 -1.44 18.63 0.58
C TYR A 129 -2.76 17.90 0.89
N PHE A 130 -3.87 18.22 0.22
CA PHE A 130 -5.11 17.44 0.35
C PHE A 130 -4.98 16.03 -0.22
N GLU A 131 -4.08 15.79 -1.18
CA GLU A 131 -3.85 14.46 -1.77
C GLU A 131 -3.31 13.45 -0.74
N VAL A 132 -2.76 13.96 0.36
CA VAL A 132 -2.29 13.15 1.49
C VAL A 132 -3.45 12.68 2.37
N LEU A 133 -4.60 13.37 2.32
CA LEU A 133 -5.77 12.96 3.09
C LEU A 133 -6.34 11.64 2.53
N PRO A 134 -6.99 10.82 3.38
CA PRO A 134 -7.60 9.56 2.97
C PRO A 134 -8.91 9.79 2.19
N LEU A 135 -8.86 10.49 1.06
CA LEU A 135 -10.01 10.87 0.23
C LEU A 135 -10.60 9.67 -0.54
N PHE A 136 -11.91 9.69 -0.77
CA PHE A 136 -12.57 8.82 -1.74
C PHE A 136 -12.34 9.34 -3.17
N GLU A 137 -12.61 8.50 -4.16
CA GLU A 137 -12.43 8.84 -5.58
C GLU A 137 -13.24 10.08 -5.97
N GLU A 138 -14.50 10.15 -5.55
CA GLU A 138 -15.38 11.30 -5.82
C GLU A 138 -14.83 12.61 -5.22
N GLU A 139 -14.15 12.51 -4.08
CA GLU A 139 -13.55 13.66 -3.38
C GLU A 139 -12.21 14.07 -4.01
N LEU A 140 -11.46 13.11 -4.56
CA LEU A 140 -10.25 13.37 -5.34
C LEU A 140 -10.59 14.09 -6.63
N ILE A 141 -11.63 13.65 -7.34
CA ILE A 141 -12.10 14.34 -8.56
C ILE A 141 -12.40 15.82 -8.27
N LEU A 142 -13.14 16.11 -7.19
CA LEU A 142 -13.40 17.49 -6.76
C LEU A 142 -12.12 18.29 -6.52
N LEU A 143 -11.13 17.70 -5.83
CA LEU A 143 -9.85 18.37 -5.57
C LEU A 143 -9.12 18.74 -6.88
N TYR A 144 -9.04 17.80 -7.81
CA TYR A 144 -8.36 18.02 -9.09
C TYR A 144 -9.10 19.06 -9.95
N GLU A 145 -10.43 19.06 -9.93
CA GLU A 145 -11.22 20.12 -10.56
C GLU A 145 -10.91 21.51 -10.00
N ILE A 146 -10.73 21.64 -8.67
CA ILE A 146 -10.36 22.93 -8.04
C ILE A 146 -8.95 23.34 -8.43
N LYS A 147 -8.03 22.38 -8.59
CA LYS A 147 -6.65 22.63 -9.07
C LYS A 147 -6.60 23.00 -10.55
N GLY A 148 -7.66 22.73 -11.32
CA GLY A 148 -7.66 22.88 -12.78
C GLY A 148 -6.85 21.78 -13.48
N GLU A 149 -6.73 20.61 -12.84
CA GLU A 149 -6.00 19.44 -13.33
C GLU A 149 -6.98 18.30 -13.65
N GLU A 150 -6.63 17.42 -14.59
CA GLU A 150 -7.40 16.19 -14.81
C GLU A 150 -7.05 15.13 -13.76
N TYR A 151 -8.07 14.59 -13.09
CA TYR A 151 -7.87 13.44 -12.22
C TYR A 151 -7.58 12.20 -13.08
N GLN A 152 -6.32 11.80 -13.13
CA GLN A 152 -5.95 10.48 -13.64
C GLN A 152 -6.21 9.45 -12.54
N LYS A 153 -7.29 8.68 -12.70
CA LYS A 153 -7.55 7.54 -11.82
C LYS A 153 -6.32 6.64 -11.84
N GLU A 154 -5.60 6.56 -10.72
CA GLU A 154 -4.68 5.45 -10.52
C GLU A 154 -5.52 4.17 -10.67
N GLU A 155 -5.32 3.42 -11.75
CA GLU A 155 -5.98 2.14 -11.98
C GLU A 155 -5.63 1.19 -10.82
N THR A 156 -6.43 1.26 -9.77
CA THR A 156 -6.69 0.13 -8.91
C THR A 156 -8.03 -0.41 -9.37
N PRO A 157 -8.06 -1.56 -10.08
CA PRO A 157 -9.30 -2.07 -10.65
C PRO A 157 -10.33 -2.22 -9.52
N GLU A 158 -11.55 -1.72 -9.75
CA GLU A 158 -12.69 -1.99 -8.88
C GLU A 158 -12.93 -3.50 -8.85
N LYS A 159 -12.37 -4.16 -7.83
CA LYS A 159 -12.58 -5.60 -7.63
C LYS A 159 -14.02 -5.80 -7.15
N THR A 160 -14.81 -6.61 -7.86
CA THR A 160 -16.16 -7.00 -7.44
C THR A 160 -16.13 -7.83 -6.15
N VAL A 161 -17.27 -7.98 -5.46
CA VAL A 161 -17.38 -8.81 -4.24
C VAL A 161 -16.90 -10.25 -4.47
N GLU A 162 -17.15 -10.80 -5.66
CA GLU A 162 -16.63 -12.11 -6.08
C GLU A 162 -15.11 -12.12 -6.27
N MET A 163 -14.53 -11.04 -6.80
CA MET A 163 -13.07 -10.90 -6.89
C MET A 163 -12.41 -10.75 -5.52
N TYR A 164 -13.06 -10.10 -4.54
CA TYR A 164 -12.59 -10.08 -3.16
C TYR A 164 -12.65 -11.46 -2.50
N ALA A 165 -13.68 -12.27 -2.79
CA ALA A 165 -13.77 -13.65 -2.30
C ALA A 165 -12.63 -14.49 -2.89
N LYS A 166 -12.45 -14.47 -4.22
CA LYS A 166 -11.35 -15.15 -4.90
C LYS A 166 -9.97 -14.68 -4.43
N GLN A 167 -9.78 -13.38 -4.21
CA GLN A 167 -8.52 -12.86 -3.69
C GLN A 167 -8.29 -13.29 -2.23
N ARG A 168 -9.32 -13.31 -1.39
CA ARG A 168 -9.21 -13.86 -0.02
C ARG A 168 -8.86 -15.34 -0.04
N ASP A 169 -9.38 -16.10 -0.99
CA ASP A 169 -9.06 -17.52 -1.12
C ASP A 169 -7.61 -17.72 -1.58
N VAL A 170 -7.13 -16.90 -2.52
CA VAL A 170 -5.70 -16.85 -2.90
C VAL A 170 -4.82 -16.47 -1.69
N GLU A 171 -5.17 -15.42 -0.95
CA GLU A 171 -4.42 -14.98 0.23
C GLU A 171 -4.43 -16.05 1.34
N LYS A 172 -5.56 -16.74 1.57
CA LYS A 172 -5.65 -17.88 2.50
C LYS A 172 -4.78 -19.04 2.04
N HIS A 173 -4.78 -19.35 0.75
CA HIS A 173 -3.97 -20.44 0.21
C HIS A 173 -2.47 -20.12 0.32
N ILE A 174 -2.05 -18.89 0.00
CA ILE A 174 -0.67 -18.43 0.20
C ILE A 174 -0.25 -18.54 1.67
N LYS A 175 -1.13 -18.14 2.61
CA LYS A 175 -0.84 -18.29 4.05
C LYS A 175 -0.70 -19.75 4.46
N LYS A 176 -1.60 -20.63 3.98
CA LYS A 176 -1.52 -22.06 4.26
C LYS A 176 -0.24 -22.69 3.71
N LEU A 177 0.17 -22.32 2.49
CA LEU A 177 1.45 -22.74 1.92
C LEU A 177 2.62 -22.22 2.78
N ALA A 178 2.60 -20.95 3.17
CA ALA A 178 3.64 -20.37 4.02
C ALA A 178 3.73 -21.04 5.40
N GLU A 179 2.60 -21.41 5.99
CA GLU A 179 2.54 -22.17 7.24
C GLU A 179 3.14 -23.58 7.10
N SER A 180 3.04 -24.19 5.92
CA SER A 180 3.66 -25.49 5.62
C SER A 180 5.14 -25.43 5.24
N ILE A 181 5.74 -24.23 5.16
CA ILE A 181 7.19 -24.10 5.02
C ILE A 181 7.82 -24.42 6.37
N GLU A 182 8.31 -25.65 6.50
CA GLU A 182 9.03 -26.10 7.69
C GLU A 182 10.49 -25.62 7.65
N LYS A 183 10.94 -25.01 8.75
CA LYS A 183 12.36 -24.78 8.99
C LYS A 183 12.97 -26.07 9.51
N GLU A 184 13.70 -26.80 8.68
CA GLU A 184 14.37 -28.01 9.13
C GLU A 184 15.54 -27.66 10.06
N LEU A 185 15.40 -28.04 11.34
CA LEU A 185 16.33 -27.70 12.42
C LEU A 185 17.79 -28.08 12.14
N HIS A 186 18.01 -29.09 11.29
CA HIS A 186 19.34 -29.57 10.95
C HIS A 186 20.07 -28.67 9.92
N HIS A 187 19.34 -27.98 9.04
CA HIS A 187 19.91 -26.95 8.14
C HIS A 187 20.37 -25.72 8.92
N VAL A 188 19.69 -25.38 10.02
CA VAL A 188 20.11 -24.29 10.92
C VAL A 188 21.47 -24.59 11.57
N LYS A 189 21.77 -25.86 11.88
CA LYS A 189 23.03 -26.29 12.51
C LYS A 189 24.21 -26.38 11.53
N LYS A 190 23.96 -26.62 10.24
CA LYS A 190 24.99 -26.62 9.17
C LYS A 190 25.04 -25.31 8.39
N ARG A 191 24.31 -24.29 8.85
CA ARG A 191 24.04 -23.03 8.17
C ARG A 191 25.31 -22.31 7.74
N GLU A 192 26.28 -22.18 8.65
CA GLU A 192 27.58 -21.53 8.36
C GLU A 192 28.41 -22.31 7.32
N ALA A 193 28.43 -23.64 7.41
CA ALA A 193 29.19 -24.47 6.47
C ALA A 193 28.60 -24.38 5.05
N ILE A 194 27.27 -24.42 4.93
CA ILE A 194 26.55 -24.30 3.66
C ILE A 194 26.71 -22.89 3.07
N GLN A 195 26.60 -21.85 3.88
CA GLN A 195 26.87 -20.48 3.44
C GLN A 195 28.28 -20.35 2.88
N ASN A 196 29.28 -20.85 3.61
CA ASN A 196 30.67 -20.79 3.20
C ASN A 196 30.94 -21.58 1.92
N GLN A 197 30.29 -22.72 1.73
CA GLN A 197 30.50 -23.59 0.58
C GLN A 197 29.78 -23.12 -0.68
N TYR A 198 28.55 -22.62 -0.57
CA TYR A 198 27.70 -22.36 -1.73
C TYR A 198 27.39 -20.89 -1.96
N TRP A 199 27.25 -20.07 -0.91
CA TRP A 199 26.69 -18.71 -1.02
C TRP A 199 27.68 -17.60 -0.70
N ARG A 200 28.88 -17.88 -0.17
CA ARG A 200 29.88 -16.87 0.17
C ARG A 200 30.21 -15.91 -0.97
N LEU A 201 30.47 -16.45 -2.17
CA LEU A 201 30.76 -15.62 -3.35
C LEU A 201 29.54 -14.85 -3.84
N ILE A 202 28.35 -15.44 -3.67
CA ILE A 202 27.08 -14.81 -4.06
C ILE A 202 26.79 -13.59 -3.18
N LEU A 203 26.99 -13.73 -1.87
CA LEU A 203 26.82 -12.65 -0.90
C LEU A 203 27.86 -11.53 -1.12
N ASP A 204 29.10 -11.89 -1.43
CA ASP A 204 30.14 -10.91 -1.82
C ASP A 204 29.74 -10.13 -3.08
N ASP A 205 29.22 -10.81 -4.11
CA ASP A 205 28.70 -10.14 -5.32
C ASP A 205 27.52 -9.21 -5.00
N ILE A 206 26.59 -9.62 -4.12
CA ILE A 206 25.49 -8.75 -3.64
C ILE A 206 26.06 -7.51 -2.95
N SER A 207 27.02 -7.67 -2.04
CA SER A 207 27.64 -6.56 -1.29
C SER A 207 28.34 -5.54 -2.21
N LYS A 208 28.84 -6.01 -3.35
CA LYS A 208 29.50 -5.21 -4.38
C LYS A 208 28.54 -4.67 -5.45
N GLY A 209 27.24 -4.90 -5.30
CA GLY A 209 26.20 -4.47 -6.25
C GLY A 209 26.19 -5.25 -7.57
N LYS A 210 26.89 -6.39 -7.67
CA LYS A 210 26.94 -7.25 -8.86
C LYS A 210 25.73 -8.20 -8.90
N MET A 211 24.53 -7.61 -8.95
CA MET A 211 23.26 -8.33 -8.80
C MET A 211 23.03 -9.41 -9.87
N ILE A 212 23.36 -9.14 -11.14
CA ILE A 212 23.23 -10.15 -12.20
C ILE A 212 24.13 -11.37 -11.93
N ASN A 213 25.38 -11.15 -11.50
CA ASN A 213 26.29 -12.26 -11.20
C ASN A 213 25.79 -13.09 -10.01
N ALA A 214 25.25 -12.42 -8.98
CA ALA A 214 24.64 -13.09 -7.84
C ALA A 214 23.42 -13.92 -8.26
N SER A 215 22.56 -13.38 -9.13
CA SER A 215 21.40 -14.10 -9.67
C SER A 215 21.82 -15.37 -10.42
N ILE A 216 22.77 -15.26 -11.35
CA ILE A 216 23.30 -16.41 -12.10
C ILE A 216 23.88 -17.44 -11.15
N SER A 217 24.70 -17.02 -10.19
CA SER A 217 25.34 -17.93 -9.24
C SER A 217 24.32 -18.65 -8.34
N TYR A 218 23.24 -17.97 -7.93
CA TYR A 218 22.15 -18.62 -7.19
C TYR A 218 21.48 -19.71 -8.04
N LEU A 219 21.16 -19.41 -9.30
CA LEU A 219 20.50 -20.35 -10.20
C LEU A 219 21.40 -21.57 -10.52
N GLU A 220 22.69 -21.36 -10.77
CA GLU A 220 23.66 -22.44 -11.01
C GLU A 220 23.90 -23.34 -9.78
N THR A 221 23.56 -22.85 -8.60
CA THR A 221 23.71 -23.60 -7.34
C THR A 221 22.55 -24.57 -7.10
N VAL A 222 21.39 -24.35 -7.73
CA VAL A 222 20.19 -25.19 -7.60
C VAL A 222 20.47 -26.68 -7.84
N PRO A 223 20.98 -27.11 -9.01
CA PRO A 223 21.23 -28.54 -9.26
C PRO A 223 22.31 -29.14 -8.34
N LYS A 224 23.27 -28.32 -7.88
CA LYS A 224 24.32 -28.76 -6.94
C LYS A 224 23.73 -29.09 -5.58
N LEU A 225 22.84 -28.24 -5.08
CA LEU A 225 22.17 -28.46 -3.79
C LEU A 225 21.23 -29.66 -3.83
N ILE A 226 20.51 -29.86 -4.94
CA ILE A 226 19.63 -31.03 -5.11
C ILE A 226 20.44 -32.33 -5.08
N LYS A 227 21.56 -32.39 -5.81
CA LYS A 227 22.44 -33.57 -5.84
C LYS A 227 22.94 -33.99 -4.46
N GLU A 228 23.15 -33.02 -3.58
CA GLU A 228 23.63 -33.22 -2.21
C GLU A 228 22.48 -33.44 -1.20
N GLY A 229 21.23 -33.51 -1.66
CA GLY A 229 20.04 -33.71 -0.81
C GLY A 229 19.55 -32.46 -0.10
N TYR A 230 20.06 -31.27 -0.45
CA TYR A 230 19.69 -29.97 0.13
C TYR A 230 18.52 -29.31 -0.64
N THR A 231 17.43 -30.06 -0.86
CA THR A 231 16.35 -29.67 -1.77
C THR A 231 15.65 -28.36 -1.38
N ARG A 232 15.42 -28.11 -0.09
CA ARG A 232 14.83 -26.84 0.38
C ARG A 232 15.78 -25.64 0.17
N LEU A 233 17.08 -25.83 0.33
CA LEU A 233 18.06 -24.77 0.06
C LEU A 233 18.22 -24.51 -1.44
N ALA A 234 18.03 -25.54 -2.26
CA ALA A 234 17.93 -25.39 -3.71
C ALA A 234 16.71 -24.51 -4.07
N ALA A 235 15.56 -24.71 -3.41
CA ALA A 235 14.39 -23.85 -3.57
C ALA A 235 14.67 -22.40 -3.13
N VAL A 236 15.36 -22.19 -2.02
CA VAL A 236 15.79 -20.83 -1.59
C VAL A 236 16.67 -20.18 -2.66
N SER A 237 17.66 -20.89 -3.19
CA SER A 237 18.55 -20.38 -4.25
C SER A 237 17.75 -19.99 -5.49
N LEU A 238 16.82 -20.86 -5.91
CA LEU A 238 15.99 -20.62 -7.08
C LEU A 238 15.10 -19.38 -6.91
N ILE A 239 14.48 -19.22 -5.74
CA ILE A 239 13.64 -18.07 -5.41
C ILE A 239 14.46 -16.78 -5.42
N LEU A 240 15.59 -16.74 -4.71
CA LEU A 240 16.45 -15.55 -4.62
C LEU A 240 17.02 -15.17 -5.98
N GLY A 241 17.57 -16.15 -6.72
CA GLY A 241 18.10 -15.94 -8.06
C GLY A 241 17.06 -15.35 -9.00
N SER A 242 15.82 -15.84 -8.93
CA SER A 242 14.71 -15.39 -9.78
C SER A 242 14.17 -14.02 -9.40
N ILE A 243 14.12 -13.67 -8.11
CA ILE A 243 13.73 -12.33 -7.64
C ILE A 243 14.77 -11.28 -8.06
N ILE A 244 16.06 -11.60 -7.92
CA ILE A 244 17.13 -10.70 -8.38
C ILE A 244 17.05 -10.56 -9.91
N LEU A 245 16.86 -11.65 -10.65
CA LEU A 245 16.71 -11.61 -12.11
C LEU A 245 15.52 -10.75 -12.56
N LEU A 246 14.41 -10.83 -11.83
CA LEU A 246 13.23 -9.98 -12.05
C LEU A 246 13.57 -8.49 -11.88
N ASN A 247 14.38 -8.16 -10.87
CA ASN A 247 14.78 -6.77 -10.59
C ASN A 247 15.74 -6.21 -11.64
N GLU A 248 16.68 -7.03 -12.12
CA GLU A 248 17.75 -6.60 -13.04
C GLU A 248 17.37 -6.68 -14.52
N LYS A 249 16.38 -7.51 -14.88
CA LYS A 249 15.93 -7.72 -16.25
C LYS A 249 14.45 -7.39 -16.38
N ASP A 250 13.62 -8.40 -16.58
CA ASP A 250 12.19 -8.25 -16.71
C ASP A 250 11.46 -9.50 -16.20
N LEU A 251 10.14 -9.36 -16.08
CA LEU A 251 9.26 -10.40 -15.60
C LEU A 251 9.27 -11.67 -16.46
N LYS A 252 9.37 -11.52 -17.78
CA LYS A 252 9.31 -12.63 -18.71
C LYS A 252 10.54 -13.51 -18.53
N ILE A 253 11.73 -12.91 -18.56
CA ILE A 253 13.01 -13.62 -18.41
C ILE A 253 13.07 -14.33 -17.06
N ALA A 254 12.72 -13.64 -15.97
CA ALA A 254 12.75 -14.23 -14.63
C ALA A 254 11.77 -15.40 -14.49
N LYS A 255 10.56 -15.28 -15.04
CA LYS A 255 9.55 -16.34 -15.00
C LYS A 255 9.97 -17.56 -15.81
N GLU A 256 10.38 -17.35 -17.06
CA GLU A 256 10.80 -18.45 -17.95
C GLU A 256 12.01 -19.20 -17.37
N THR A 257 12.95 -18.48 -16.77
CA THR A 257 14.13 -19.07 -16.11
C THR A 257 13.74 -19.88 -14.88
N PHE A 258 12.82 -19.38 -14.05
CA PHE A 258 12.30 -20.10 -12.90
C PHE A 258 11.56 -21.37 -13.32
N GLU A 259 10.64 -21.26 -14.28
CA GLU A 259 9.84 -22.39 -14.79
C GLU A 259 10.73 -23.48 -15.39
N LYS A 260 11.79 -23.10 -16.11
CA LYS A 260 12.78 -24.03 -16.63
C LYS A 260 13.48 -24.83 -15.51
N HIS A 261 13.98 -24.15 -14.48
CA HIS A 261 14.66 -24.85 -13.36
C HIS A 261 13.70 -25.76 -12.58
N VAL A 262 12.43 -25.38 -12.42
CA VAL A 262 11.42 -26.24 -11.79
C VAL A 262 11.16 -27.48 -12.65
N GLU A 263 11.01 -27.33 -13.97
CA GLU A 263 10.73 -28.48 -14.85
C GLU A 263 11.94 -29.43 -14.95
N GLU A 264 13.16 -28.90 -15.03
CA GLU A 264 14.39 -29.71 -15.04
C GLU A 264 14.61 -30.50 -13.74
N ASN A 265 14.02 -30.06 -12.63
CA ASN A 265 14.17 -30.66 -11.29
C ASN A 265 12.81 -30.97 -10.64
N LYS A 266 11.84 -31.38 -11.46
CA LYS A 266 10.42 -31.46 -11.08
C LYS A 266 10.15 -32.38 -9.89
N SER A 267 10.80 -33.54 -9.86
CA SER A 267 10.70 -34.53 -8.77
C SER A 267 11.03 -33.94 -7.41
N ASP A 268 11.95 -33.00 -7.38
CA ASP A 268 12.55 -32.47 -6.16
C ASP A 268 11.91 -31.14 -5.75
N LEU A 269 11.55 -30.29 -6.71
CA LEU A 269 11.14 -28.91 -6.44
C LEU A 269 9.63 -28.67 -6.50
N GLU A 270 8.88 -29.33 -7.38
CA GLU A 270 7.50 -28.91 -7.69
C GLU A 270 6.54 -29.00 -6.49
N SER A 271 6.77 -29.98 -5.62
CA SER A 271 5.94 -30.23 -4.44
C SER A 271 6.23 -29.28 -3.27
N LEU A 272 7.35 -28.54 -3.31
CA LEU A 272 7.76 -27.69 -2.20
C LEU A 272 6.84 -26.48 -2.05
N PRO A 273 6.39 -26.14 -0.82
CA PRO A 273 5.46 -25.05 -0.59
C PRO A 273 6.03 -23.70 -1.01
N GLU A 274 7.32 -23.44 -0.78
CA GLU A 274 7.99 -22.22 -1.23
C GLU A 274 8.02 -22.08 -2.76
N ILE A 275 8.14 -23.18 -3.51
CA ILE A 275 8.08 -23.20 -4.98
C ILE A 275 6.63 -22.99 -5.45
N GLN A 276 5.65 -23.60 -4.78
CA GLN A 276 4.24 -23.40 -5.10
C GLN A 276 3.79 -21.95 -4.85
N ILE A 277 4.31 -21.27 -3.83
CA ILE A 277 4.04 -19.86 -3.59
C ILE A 277 4.45 -18.99 -4.79
N MET A 278 5.54 -19.34 -5.47
CA MET A 278 6.00 -18.59 -6.65
C MET A 278 5.02 -18.67 -7.84
N LYS A 279 4.17 -19.71 -7.91
CA LYS A 279 3.06 -19.79 -8.89
C LYS A 279 2.07 -18.64 -8.72
N TYR A 280 1.99 -18.03 -7.53
CA TYR A 280 1.19 -16.83 -7.25
C TYR A 280 1.99 -15.53 -7.39
N PHE A 281 3.30 -15.59 -7.17
CA PHE A 281 4.18 -14.41 -7.24
C PHE A 281 4.23 -13.79 -8.63
N PHE A 282 4.62 -14.55 -9.66
CA PHE A 282 4.76 -14.01 -11.02
C PHE A 282 3.45 -13.43 -11.59
N PRO A 283 2.27 -14.09 -11.43
CA PRO A 283 1.00 -13.48 -11.81
C PRO A 283 0.67 -12.21 -11.02
N ALA A 284 0.98 -12.17 -9.71
CA ALA A 284 0.74 -10.99 -8.88
C ALA A 284 1.62 -9.80 -9.34
N VAL A 285 2.89 -10.05 -9.68
CA VAL A 285 3.79 -9.03 -10.27
C VAL A 285 3.24 -8.55 -11.61
N ARG A 286 2.84 -9.46 -12.51
CA ARG A 286 2.24 -9.12 -13.82
C ARG A 286 1.03 -8.21 -13.71
N LYS A 287 0.17 -8.49 -12.72
CA LYS A 287 -1.09 -7.77 -12.48
C LYS A 287 -0.92 -6.55 -11.56
N ASN A 288 0.31 -6.21 -11.18
CA ASN A 288 0.62 -5.14 -10.23
C ASN A 288 -0.15 -5.26 -8.89
N GLU A 289 -0.39 -6.49 -8.42
CA GLU A 289 -1.10 -6.78 -7.17
C GLU A 289 -0.18 -6.62 -5.96
N LYS A 290 0.21 -5.37 -5.66
CA LYS A 290 1.18 -5.02 -4.63
C LYS A 290 0.89 -5.65 -3.25
N SER A 291 -0.38 -5.86 -2.89
CA SER A 291 -0.75 -6.51 -1.62
C SER A 291 -0.39 -7.99 -1.59
N VAL A 292 -0.59 -8.71 -2.69
CA VAL A 292 -0.29 -10.14 -2.81
C VAL A 292 1.23 -10.33 -2.91
N VAL A 293 1.91 -9.49 -3.69
CA VAL A 293 3.38 -9.47 -3.76
C VAL A 293 3.98 -9.25 -2.36
N LYS A 294 3.49 -8.23 -1.63
CA LYS A 294 3.96 -7.96 -0.26
C LYS A 294 3.69 -9.11 0.70
N LEU A 295 2.51 -9.74 0.61
CA LEU A 295 2.17 -10.92 1.42
C LEU A 295 3.17 -12.05 1.16
N ILE A 296 3.44 -12.37 -0.10
CA ILE A 296 4.36 -13.43 -0.49
C ILE A 296 5.78 -13.14 0.00
N ILE A 297 6.30 -11.94 -0.27
CA ILE A 297 7.65 -11.56 0.16
C ILE A 297 7.79 -11.65 1.68
N ASN A 298 6.84 -11.11 2.43
CA ASN A 298 6.86 -11.18 3.90
C ASN A 298 6.84 -12.62 4.41
N SER A 299 5.98 -13.48 3.84
CA SER A 299 5.92 -14.90 4.18
C SER A 299 7.25 -15.61 3.88
N LEU A 300 7.86 -15.36 2.72
CA LEU A 300 9.14 -15.97 2.36
C LEU A 300 10.27 -15.48 3.26
N VAL A 301 10.34 -14.19 3.58
CA VAL A 301 11.36 -13.64 4.50
C VAL A 301 11.23 -14.24 5.90
N GLU A 302 10.01 -14.43 6.39
CA GLU A 302 9.78 -15.02 7.72
C GLU A 302 10.14 -16.51 7.75
N LYS A 303 9.83 -17.26 6.69
CA LYS A 303 9.86 -18.72 6.68
C LYS A 303 11.14 -19.33 6.08
N LEU A 304 11.75 -18.70 5.08
CA LEU A 304 12.95 -19.22 4.44
C LEU A 304 14.19 -19.02 5.32
N VAL A 305 15.19 -19.88 5.11
CA VAL A 305 16.53 -19.72 5.69
C VAL A 305 17.32 -18.76 4.79
N LEU A 306 17.17 -17.47 5.04
CA LEU A 306 17.92 -16.41 4.35
C LEU A 306 19.24 -16.12 5.06
N PHE A 307 20.20 -15.51 4.37
CA PHE A 307 21.50 -15.16 4.93
C PHE A 307 21.75 -13.67 4.77
N GLU A 308 22.41 -13.06 5.76
CA GLU A 308 22.82 -11.67 5.66
C GLU A 308 24.01 -11.57 4.69
N PRO A 309 24.01 -10.60 3.76
CA PRO A 309 25.13 -10.33 2.85
C PRO A 309 26.42 -9.92 3.55
#